data_AF-Q0AA37-F1
#
_entry.id   AF-Q0AA37-F1
#
_cell.length_a   1.000
_cell.length_b   1.000
_cell.length_c   1.000
_cell.angle_alpha   90.00
_cell.angle_beta   90.00
_cell.angle_gamma   90.00
#
_symmetry.space_group_name_H-M   'P 1'
#
loop_
_entity.id
_entity.type
_entity.pdbx_description
1 polymer ?
#
loop_
_entity_poly.entity_id
_entity_poly.type
_entity_poly.pdbx_seq_one_letter_code
_entity_poly.pdbx_strand_id
1 'polypeptide(L)'
;MDTPSSGSDSFDFEAALKELEGLVERMERGELSLEESLRQFERGVELTRACQKALQEAEQKVETLIGQGADAHEQAFEDPAHRDT
;
A
#
# COMPACT_ATOMS: atom_id res chain seq x y z
N MET A 1 -2.74 2.67 -28.24
CA MET A 1 -3.83 2.07 -27.45
C MET A 1 -3.31 2.00 -26.03
N ASP A 2 -3.62 3.02 -25.24
CA ASP A 2 -3.41 3.03 -23.80
C ASP A 2 -4.24 1.87 -23.22
N THR A 3 -3.57 0.87 -22.66
CA THR A 3 -4.21 -0.16 -21.85
C THR A 3 -4.45 0.44 -20.47
N PRO A 4 -5.70 0.74 -20.06
CA PRO A 4 -5.99 0.98 -18.65
C PRO A 4 -5.86 -0.37 -17.97
N SER A 5 -4.70 -0.61 -17.36
CA SER A 5 -4.51 -1.76 -16.49
C SER A 5 -5.59 -1.68 -15.42
N SER A 6 -6.41 -2.73 -15.35
CA SER A 6 -7.52 -2.90 -14.43
C SER A 6 -7.01 -2.88 -12.98
N GLY A 7 -6.81 -1.70 -12.41
CA GLY A 7 -6.70 -1.52 -10.98
C GLY A 7 -8.07 -1.74 -10.39
N SER A 8 -8.23 -2.84 -9.66
CA SER A 8 -9.31 -3.04 -8.69
C SER A 8 -9.59 -1.76 -7.88
N ASP A 9 -10.74 -1.66 -7.22
CA ASP A 9 -11.10 -0.61 -6.25
C ASP A 9 -10.12 -0.43 -5.04
N SER A 10 -8.88 -0.87 -5.18
CA SER A 10 -7.72 -0.49 -4.38
C SER A 10 -7.44 0.99 -4.55
N PHE A 11 -7.31 1.68 -3.43
CA PHE A 11 -6.77 3.03 -3.30
C PHE A 11 -5.64 3.31 -4.30
N ASP A 12 -5.78 4.36 -5.10
CA ASP A 12 -4.75 4.80 -6.04
C ASP A 12 -3.65 5.57 -5.29
N PHE A 13 -2.61 4.83 -4.89
CA PHE A 13 -1.49 5.35 -4.14
C PHE A 13 -0.72 6.44 -4.89
N GLU A 14 -0.50 6.27 -6.20
CA GLU A 14 0.26 7.21 -7.01
C GLU A 14 -0.49 8.53 -7.17
N ALA A 15 -1.81 8.46 -7.42
CA ALA A 15 -2.64 9.66 -7.49
C ALA A 15 -2.70 10.39 -6.13
N ALA A 16 -2.86 9.66 -5.03
CA ALA A 16 -2.91 10.23 -3.70
C ALA A 16 -1.58 10.87 -3.28
N LEU A 17 -0.45 10.22 -3.60
CA LEU A 17 0.89 10.76 -3.35
C LEU A 17 1.12 12.05 -4.14
N LYS A 18 0.76 12.06 -5.43
CA LYS A 18 0.86 13.26 -6.27
C LYS A 18 -0.02 14.42 -5.78
N GLU A 19 -1.22 14.11 -5.29
CA GLU A 19 -2.07 15.11 -4.66
C GLU A 19 -1.40 15.69 -3.40
N LEU A 20 -0.83 14.83 -2.55
CA LEU A 20 -0.13 15.23 -1.34
C LEU A 20 1.08 16.13 -1.63
N GLU A 21 1.90 15.79 -2.62
CA GLU A 21 3.02 16.63 -3.08
C GLU A 21 2.55 18.02 -3.51
N GLY A 22 1.47 18.10 -4.30
CA GLY A 22 0.89 19.38 -4.72
C GLY A 22 0.26 20.17 -3.57
N LEU A 23 -0.24 19.52 -2.51
CA LEU A 23 -0.69 20.19 -1.29
C LEU A 23 0.50 20.81 -0.55
N VAL A 24 1.56 20.03 -0.35
CA VAL A 24 2.79 20.50 0.33
C VAL A 24 3.39 21.68 -0.41
N GLU A 25 3.55 21.59 -1.74
CA GLU A 25 4.10 22.67 -2.55
C GLU A 25 3.28 23.97 -2.40
N ARG A 26 1.95 23.88 -2.39
CA ARG A 26 1.08 25.04 -2.18
C ARG A 26 1.21 25.63 -0.78
N MET A 27 1.35 24.80 0.24
CA MET A 27 1.54 25.25 1.62
C MET A 27 2.90 25.93 1.80
N GLU A 28 3.96 25.41 1.18
CA GLU A 28 5.31 25.98 1.23
C GLU A 28 5.43 27.34 0.54
N ARG A 29 4.62 27.59 -0.51
CA ARG A 29 4.57 28.91 -1.16
C ARG A 29 4.07 30.02 -0.23
N GLY A 30 3.29 29.68 0.81
CA GLY A 30 2.85 30.63 1.83
C GLY A 30 1.81 31.65 1.36
N GLU A 31 1.18 31.43 0.21
CA GLU A 31 0.16 32.33 -0.37
C GLU A 31 -1.26 32.04 0.13
N LEU A 32 -1.44 30.99 0.94
CA LEU A 32 -2.73 30.56 1.45
C LEU A 32 -3.15 31.40 2.66
N SER A 33 -4.44 31.74 2.73
CA SER A 33 -5.04 32.22 3.97
C SER A 33 -4.97 31.16 5.09
N LEU A 34 -5.17 31.56 6.34
CA LEU A 34 -5.21 30.63 7.47
C LEU A 34 -6.26 29.52 7.26
N GLU A 35 -7.46 29.88 6.78
CA GLU A 35 -8.55 28.94 6.57
C GLU A 35 -8.23 27.95 5.43
N GLU A 36 -7.62 28.43 4.35
CA GLU A 36 -7.14 27.56 3.27
C GLU A 36 -6.03 26.64 3.76
N SER A 37 -5.07 27.17 4.53
CA SER A 37 -3.96 26.40 5.10
C SER A 37 -4.48 25.26 5.98
N LEU A 38 -5.50 25.52 6.81
CA LEU A 38 -6.13 24.50 7.63
C LEU A 38 -6.82 23.42 6.78
N ARG A 39 -7.58 23.81 5.75
CA ARG A 39 -8.21 22.85 4.83
C ARG A 39 -7.19 21.99 4.08
N GLN A 40 -6.13 22.59 3.56
CA GLN A 40 -5.07 21.85 2.86
C GLN A 40 -4.34 20.90 3.81
N PHE A 41 -4.10 21.33 5.06
CA PHE A 41 -3.51 20.48 6.09
C PHE A 41 -4.39 19.28 6.43
N GLU A 42 -5.69 19.49 6.66
CA GLU A 42 -6.66 18.40 6.90
C GLU A 42 -6.64 17.38 5.77
N ARG A 43 -6.72 17.86 4.52
CA ARG A 43 -6.64 17.00 3.33
C ARG A 43 -5.31 16.24 3.25
N GLY A 44 -4.19 16.90 3.55
CA GLY A 44 -2.86 16.29 3.58
C GLY A 44 -2.75 15.18 4.63
N VAL A 45 -3.35 15.37 5.80
CA VAL A 45 -3.42 14.35 6.86
C VAL A 45 -4.26 13.15 6.43
N GLU A 46 -5.41 13.38 5.80
CA GLU A 46 -6.25 12.31 5.25
C GLU A 46 -5.50 11.46 4.21
N LEU A 47 -4.86 12.12 3.23
CA LEU A 47 -4.08 11.45 2.20
C LEU A 47 -2.92 10.66 2.79
N THR A 48 -2.19 11.26 3.73
CA THR A 48 -1.05 10.60 4.41
C THR A 48 -1.51 9.32 5.11
N ARG A 49 -2.63 9.36 5.83
CA ARG A 49 -3.20 8.17 6.51
C ARG A 49 -3.63 7.11 5.51
N ALA A 50 -4.23 7.51 4.39
CA ALA A 50 -4.65 6.59 3.35
C ALA A 50 -3.45 5.91 2.67
N CYS A 51 -2.40 6.67 2.35
CA CYS A 51 -1.14 6.14 1.82
C CYS A 51 -0.48 5.15 2.80
N GLN A 52 -0.40 5.51 4.09
CA GLN A 52 0.15 4.61 5.12
C GLN A 52 -0.63 3.31 5.21
N LYS A 53 -1.97 3.38 5.21
CA LYS A 53 -2.83 2.20 5.24
C LYS A 53 -2.61 1.31 4.02
N ALA A 54 -2.53 1.89 2.83
CA ALA A 54 -2.28 1.13 1.60
C ALA A 54 -0.92 0.42 1.63
N LEU A 55 0.12 1.09 2.14
CA LEU A 55 1.43 0.48 2.34
C LEU A 55 1.40 -0.66 3.36
N GLN A 56 0.70 -0.50 4.48
CA GLN A 56 0.53 -1.55 5.48
C GLN A 56 -0.21 -2.78 4.93
N GLU A 57 -1.26 -2.56 4.14
CA GLU A 57 -1.98 -3.65 3.47
C GLU A 57 -1.08 -4.38 2.44
N ALA A 58 -0.27 -3.63 1.70
CA ALA A 58 0.71 -4.20 0.77
C ALA A 58 1.79 -5.00 1.51
N GLU A 59 2.35 -4.47 2.60
CA GLU A 59 3.33 -5.15 3.45
C GLU A 59 2.75 -6.45 4.02
N GLN A 60 1.54 -6.40 4.60
CA GLN A 60 0.90 -7.59 5.16
C GLN A 60 0.67 -8.68 4.09
N LYS A 61 0.29 -8.26 2.88
CA LYS A 61 0.12 -9.17 1.75
C LYS A 61 1.45 -9.80 1.33
N VAL A 62 2.54 -9.03 1.30
CA VAL A 62 3.90 -9.53 1.03
C VAL A 62 4.33 -10.52 2.12
N GLU A 63 4.13 -10.20 3.39
CA GLU A 63 4.43 -11.09 4.52
C GLU A 63 3.67 -12.41 4.42
N THR A 64 2.38 -12.37 4.07
CA THR A 64 1.57 -13.59 3.91
C THR A 64 2.12 -14.47 2.79
N LEU A 65 2.51 -13.86 1.65
CA LEU A 65 3.08 -14.59 0.51
C LEU A 65 4.46 -15.19 0.83
N ILE A 66 5.29 -14.48 1.61
CA ILE A 66 6.61 -14.98 2.04
C ILE A 66 6.45 -16.08 3.09
N GLY A 67 5.60 -15.86 4.11
CA GLY A 67 5.33 -16.82 5.18
C GLY A 67 4.74 -18.13 4.66
N GLN A 68 3.79 -18.06 3.71
CA GLN A 68 3.29 -19.24 3.00
C GLN A 68 4.38 -19.97 2.23
N GLY A 69 5.41 -19.27 1.75
CA GLY A 69 6.59 -19.87 1.12
C GLY A 69 7.47 -20.65 2.10
N ALA A 70 7.49 -20.27 3.37
CA ALA A 70 8.24 -20.96 4.43
C ALA A 70 7.47 -22.20 4.94
N ASP A 71 6.17 -22.06 5.23
CA ASP A 71 5.33 -23.18 5.68
C ASP A 71 5.09 -24.24 4.59
N ALA A 72 5.16 -23.86 3.30
CA ALA A 72 4.99 -24.79 2.19
C ALA A 72 6.12 -25.82 2.06
N HIS A 73 7.28 -25.63 2.71
CA HIS A 73 8.42 -26.54 2.58
C HIS A 73 8.57 -27.56 3.72
N GLU A 74 7.75 -27.51 4.77
CA GLU A 74 7.91 -28.43 5.91
C GLU A 74 6.93 -29.61 5.91
N GLN A 75 5.91 -29.63 5.04
CA GLN A 75 4.90 -30.70 5.01
C GLN A 75 4.88 -31.47 3.68
N ALA A 76 5.99 -32.02 3.20
CA ALA A 76 5.89 -32.85 2.00
C ALA A 76 6.98 -33.89 1.74
N PHE A 77 7.82 -34.29 2.70
CA PHE A 77 8.69 -35.46 2.48
C PHE A 77 8.83 -36.28 3.75
N GLU A 78 7.70 -36.78 4.25
CA GLU A 78 7.73 -37.98 5.07
C GLU A 78 8.16 -39.13 4.15
N ASP A 79 9.43 -39.49 4.29
CA ASP A 79 10.12 -40.53 3.54
C ASP A 79 9.31 -41.84 3.60
N PRO A 80 8.87 -42.41 2.45
CA PRO A 80 8.13 -43.67 2.44
C PRO A 80 9.12 -44.84 2.62
N ALA A 81 9.82 -44.87 3.75
CA ALA A 81 10.64 -45.98 4.17
C ALA A 81 9.88 -46.90 5.14
N HIS A 82 8.64 -47.28 4.86
CA HIS A 82 8.04 -48.45 5.52
C HIS A 82 6.72 -48.94 4.87
N ARG A 83 6.77 -49.96 4.01
CA ARG A 83 5.70 -50.97 4.03
C ARG A 83 6.18 -52.31 3.48
N ASP A 84 6.54 -53.17 4.43
CA ASP A 84 6.40 -54.63 4.42
C ASP A 84 6.05 -55.28 3.07
N THR A 85 7.04 -55.97 2.49
CA THR A 85 6.91 -57.34 1.94
C THR A 85 8.29 -57.95 1.84
#